data_AF-A0A386PML7-F1
#
_entry.id   AF-A0A386PML7-F1
#
_cell.length_a   1.000
_cell.length_b   1.000
_cell.length_c   1.000
_cell.angle_alpha   90.00
_cell.angle_beta   90.00
_cell.angle_gamma   90.00
#
_symmetry.space_group_name_H-M   'P 1'
#
loop_
_entity.id
_entity.type
_entity.pdbx_description
1 polymer ?
#
loop_
_entity_poly.entity_id
_entity_poly.type
_entity_poly.pdbx_seq_one_letter_code
_entity_poly.pdbx_strand_id
1 'polypeptide(L)'
;MYRNYFFKNILLMTIFILLLVGCESKNKTEESKAHDHHDHDHDHSESLRGPIDEHTLGHILHAMGISVAGKDERSKIGKAIKVMHFAGDNEGLREVDSSADAKMTVYSYENAYVAEAHIDIAGSKQDSHIFVGVSSDLKKIIDMNLNGVKNDTAREFIKTFKGLDIVDGKVNVSIDENDEDAKNILATVNFIIGSLAKTVLSMN
;
A
#
# COMPACT_ATOMS: atom_id res chain seq x y z
N MET A 1 -9.83 -38.57 -38.67
CA MET A 1 -10.14 -37.12 -38.70
C MET A 1 -9.58 -36.40 -37.47
N TYR A 2 -8.26 -36.42 -37.22
CA TYR A 2 -7.65 -35.71 -36.07
C TYR A 2 -6.32 -34.99 -36.38
N ARG A 3 -5.85 -35.00 -37.64
CA ARG A 3 -4.54 -34.39 -37.97
C ARG A 3 -4.59 -32.89 -38.27
N ASN A 4 -5.78 -32.35 -38.57
CA ASN A 4 -5.96 -30.95 -38.98
C ASN A 4 -6.35 -29.99 -37.85
N TYR A 5 -6.75 -30.49 -36.67
CA TYR A 5 -7.09 -29.65 -35.52
C TYR A 5 -5.86 -29.27 -34.68
N PHE A 6 -4.84 -30.15 -34.64
CA PHE A 6 -3.63 -29.91 -33.85
C PHE A 6 -2.80 -28.75 -34.40
N PHE A 7 -2.58 -28.70 -35.72
CA PHE A 7 -1.84 -27.61 -36.37
C PHE A 7 -2.57 -26.26 -36.29
N LYS A 8 -3.92 -26.26 -36.25
CA LYS A 8 -4.71 -25.03 -36.17
C LYS A 8 -4.60 -24.37 -34.80
N ASN A 9 -4.57 -25.16 -33.73
CA ASN A 9 -4.47 -24.66 -32.36
C ASN A 9 -3.03 -24.23 -32.02
N ILE A 10 -2.01 -24.93 -32.53
CA ILE A 10 -0.61 -24.51 -32.35
C ILE A 10 -0.33 -23.20 -33.09
N LEU A 11 -0.81 -23.04 -34.34
CA LEU A 11 -0.60 -21.81 -35.10
C LEU A 11 -1.25 -20.59 -34.43
N LEU A 12 -2.44 -20.76 -33.84
CA LEU A 12 -3.12 -19.72 -33.07
C LEU A 12 -2.38 -19.33 -31.79
N MET A 13 -1.79 -20.31 -31.08
CA MET A 13 -0.99 -20.08 -29.87
C MET A 13 0.33 -19.35 -30.18
N THR A 14 1.02 -19.72 -31.27
CA THR A 14 2.29 -19.09 -31.67
C THR A 14 2.11 -17.63 -32.14
N ILE A 15 0.99 -17.31 -32.80
CA ILE A 15 0.67 -15.92 -33.20
C ILE A 15 0.34 -15.05 -31.97
N PHE A 16 -0.30 -15.60 -30.95
CA PHE A 16 -0.61 -14.87 -29.72
C PHE A 16 0.64 -14.50 -28.91
N ILE A 17 1.66 -15.37 -28.92
CA ILE A 17 2.96 -15.11 -28.26
C ILE A 17 3.77 -14.07 -29.05
N LEU A 18 3.73 -14.09 -30.39
CA LEU A 18 4.41 -13.10 -31.23
C LEU A 18 3.84 -11.67 -31.08
N LEU A 19 2.54 -11.53 -30.78
CA LEU A 19 1.90 -10.24 -30.51
C LEU A 19 2.34 -9.59 -29.19
N LEU A 20 2.86 -10.36 -28.23
CA LEU A 20 3.30 -9.84 -26.93
C LEU A 20 4.77 -9.39 -26.91
N VAL A 21 5.56 -9.71 -27.94
CA VAL A 21 7.01 -9.42 -27.99
C VAL A 21 7.34 -8.36 -29.07
N GLY A 22 6.33 -7.78 -29.72
CA GLY A 22 6.52 -6.96 -30.92
C GLY A 22 6.05 -5.51 -30.80
N CYS A 23 6.52 -4.73 -29.83
CA CYS A 23 6.42 -3.27 -29.86
C CYS A 23 7.60 -2.59 -29.12
N GLU A 24 8.84 -2.91 -29.53
CA GLU A 24 9.98 -2.01 -29.34
C GLU A 24 10.42 -1.48 -30.71
N SER A 25 10.21 -0.17 -30.92
CA SER A 25 10.77 0.65 -32.02
C SER A 25 10.07 2.01 -31.96
N LYS A 26 10.67 3.20 -31.89
CA LYS A 26 12.05 3.70 -32.01
C LYS A 26 12.00 5.17 -31.53
N ASN A 27 13.07 5.69 -30.94
CA ASN A 27 13.78 6.84 -31.52
C ASN A 27 15.08 7.11 -30.76
N LYS A 28 16.19 6.93 -31.47
CA LYS A 28 17.47 7.51 -31.10
C LYS A 28 17.44 8.99 -31.48
N THR A 29 17.81 9.87 -30.56
CA THR A 29 18.52 11.11 -30.89
C THR A 29 19.53 11.33 -29.79
N GLU A 30 20.81 11.18 -30.15
CA GLU A 30 21.94 11.59 -29.32
C GLU A 30 21.98 13.11 -29.33
N GLU A 31 22.00 13.73 -28.15
CA GLU A 31 22.73 14.97 -27.96
C GLU A 31 23.55 14.87 -26.68
N SER A 32 24.86 14.76 -26.89
CA SER A 32 25.91 14.91 -25.89
C SER A 32 25.80 16.29 -25.24
N LYS A 33 25.88 16.33 -23.91
CA LYS A 33 26.74 17.30 -23.19
C LYS A 33 26.81 17.00 -21.69
N ALA A 34 28.07 16.94 -21.26
CA ALA A 34 28.62 17.31 -19.97
C ALA A 34 28.12 16.56 -18.72
N HIS A 35 29.03 15.72 -18.21
CA HIS A 35 29.26 15.59 -16.78
C HIS A 35 29.21 16.97 -16.12
N ASP A 36 28.27 17.16 -15.20
CA ASP A 36 28.52 17.96 -14.01
C ASP A 36 28.16 17.10 -12.81
N HIS A 37 29.21 16.79 -12.04
CA HIS A 37 29.13 16.44 -10.64
C HIS A 37 28.38 17.56 -9.93
N HIS A 38 27.12 17.33 -9.57
CA HIS A 38 26.51 18.05 -8.48
C HIS A 38 26.23 17.05 -7.36
N ASP A 39 27.15 17.05 -6.41
CA ASP A 39 26.91 16.58 -5.05
C ASP A 39 25.60 17.20 -4.57
N HIS A 40 24.55 16.38 -4.50
CA HIS A 40 23.38 16.74 -3.72
C HIS A 40 23.69 16.38 -2.28
N ASP A 41 24.27 17.36 -1.60
CA ASP A 41 24.27 17.44 -0.15
C ASP A 41 22.86 17.13 0.36
N HIS A 42 22.78 16.12 1.22
CA HIS A 42 21.61 15.81 2.02
C HIS A 42 21.34 16.96 2.97
N ASP A 43 20.58 17.96 2.54
CA ASP A 43 20.12 19.02 3.42
C ASP A 43 18.91 18.51 4.23
N HIS A 44 19.25 17.86 5.34
CA HIS A 44 18.35 17.48 6.41
C HIS A 44 17.92 18.73 7.20
N SER A 45 16.96 19.48 6.68
CA SER A 45 15.97 20.18 7.52
C SER A 45 14.98 20.90 6.62
N GLU A 46 13.69 20.56 6.70
CA GLU A 46 12.57 21.52 6.76
C GLU A 46 11.21 20.79 6.74
N SER A 47 10.34 21.14 7.71
CA SER A 47 8.94 20.71 7.88
C SER A 47 8.69 19.23 8.24
N LEU A 48 8.43 19.00 9.54
CA LEU A 48 8.00 17.73 10.16
C LEU A 48 6.59 17.23 9.74
N ARG A 49 5.93 17.89 8.79
CA ARG A 49 4.71 17.42 8.09
C ARG A 49 4.85 17.70 6.59
N GLY A 50 5.83 17.06 5.96
CA GLY A 50 5.99 17.14 4.50
C GLY A 50 4.73 16.68 3.76
N PRO A 51 4.48 17.18 2.54
CA PRO A 51 3.39 16.69 1.71
C PRO A 51 3.55 15.19 1.46
N ILE A 52 2.43 14.45 1.50
CA ILE A 52 2.40 13.02 1.15
C ILE A 52 2.89 12.87 -0.29
N ASP A 53 3.89 12.02 -0.53
CA ASP A 53 4.37 11.74 -1.87
C ASP A 53 3.31 11.00 -2.70
N GLU A 54 3.38 11.14 -4.04
CA GLU A 54 2.35 10.60 -4.94
C GLU A 54 2.21 9.06 -4.88
N HIS A 55 3.29 8.35 -4.57
CA HIS A 55 3.27 6.89 -4.48
C HIS A 55 2.54 6.44 -3.21
N THR A 56 2.87 7.05 -2.07
CA THR A 56 2.17 6.82 -0.80
C THR A 56 0.71 7.25 -0.89
N LEU A 57 0.42 8.39 -1.53
CA LEU A 57 -0.96 8.83 -1.79
C LEU A 57 -1.74 7.78 -2.59
N GLY A 58 -1.10 7.11 -3.57
CA GLY A 58 -1.70 6.01 -4.31
C GLY A 58 -2.18 4.87 -3.41
N HIS A 59 -1.36 4.46 -2.44
CA HIS A 59 -1.70 3.41 -1.47
C HIS A 59 -2.81 3.85 -0.52
N ILE A 60 -2.77 5.10 -0.04
CA ILE A 60 -3.82 5.64 0.84
C ILE A 60 -5.17 5.66 0.12
N LEU A 61 -5.22 6.21 -1.10
CA LEU A 61 -6.45 6.28 -1.87
C LEU A 61 -7.01 4.90 -2.20
N HIS A 62 -6.14 3.93 -2.53
CA HIS A 62 -6.54 2.54 -2.74
C HIS A 62 -7.17 1.95 -1.47
N ALA A 63 -6.51 2.10 -0.32
CA ALA A 63 -7.02 1.59 0.96
C ALA A 63 -8.36 2.26 1.35
N MET A 64 -8.55 3.55 1.03
CA MET A 64 -9.82 4.25 1.22
C MET A 64 -10.92 3.84 0.21
N GLY A 65 -10.61 3.02 -0.80
CA GLY A 65 -11.56 2.69 -1.86
C GLY A 65 -11.88 3.88 -2.79
N ILE A 66 -11.02 4.90 -2.84
CA ILE A 66 -11.21 6.10 -3.65
C ILE A 66 -10.56 5.90 -5.02
N SER A 67 -11.38 5.94 -6.07
CA SER A 67 -10.91 5.96 -7.45
C SER A 67 -11.01 7.39 -8.00
N VAL A 68 -9.89 7.90 -8.50
CA VAL A 68 -9.76 9.27 -9.00
C VAL A 68 -9.16 9.24 -10.39
N ALA A 69 -9.80 9.97 -11.31
CA ALA A 69 -9.47 9.90 -12.73
C ALA A 69 -8.32 10.84 -13.13
N GLY A 70 -8.06 11.90 -12.36
CA GLY A 70 -7.11 12.96 -12.71
C GLY A 70 -6.05 13.24 -11.64
N LYS A 71 -4.83 13.60 -12.10
CA LYS A 71 -3.71 14.02 -11.23
C LYS A 71 -4.07 15.24 -10.37
N ASP A 72 -4.83 16.19 -10.91
CA ASP A 72 -5.23 17.40 -10.19
C ASP A 72 -6.17 17.09 -9.02
N GLU A 73 -7.07 16.14 -9.19
CA GLU A 73 -8.00 15.67 -8.16
C GLU A 73 -7.23 14.94 -7.05
N ARG A 74 -6.30 14.05 -7.43
CA ARG A 74 -5.35 13.42 -6.50
C ARG A 74 -4.60 14.43 -5.66
N SER A 75 -4.01 15.44 -6.29
CA SER A 75 -3.25 16.47 -5.58
C SER A 75 -4.12 17.27 -4.60
N LYS A 76 -5.37 17.58 -4.96
CA LYS A 76 -6.31 18.26 -4.07
C LYS A 76 -6.66 17.40 -2.85
N ILE A 77 -6.95 16.12 -3.06
CA ILE A 77 -7.25 15.18 -1.96
C ILE A 77 -6.01 15.01 -1.07
N GLY A 78 -4.82 14.83 -1.66
CA GLY A 78 -3.56 14.71 -0.92
C GLY A 78 -3.31 15.84 0.07
N LYS A 79 -3.67 17.08 -0.31
CA LYS A 79 -3.57 18.27 0.57
C LYS A 79 -4.63 18.31 1.68
N ALA A 80 -5.74 17.61 1.50
CA ALA A 80 -6.85 17.57 2.45
C ALA A 80 -6.77 16.40 3.44
N ILE A 81 -5.95 15.39 3.16
CA ILE A 81 -5.68 14.28 4.07
C ILE A 81 -4.97 14.81 5.32
N LYS A 82 -5.53 14.53 6.50
CA LYS A 82 -4.87 14.74 7.79
C LYS A 82 -3.92 13.59 8.07
N VAL A 83 -2.71 13.88 8.53
CA VAL A 83 -1.68 12.88 8.86
C VAL A 83 -1.27 13.04 10.32
N MET A 84 -1.22 11.94 11.07
CA MET A 84 -0.60 11.89 12.39
C MET A 84 0.27 10.64 12.51
N HIS A 85 1.33 10.76 13.29
CA HIS A 85 2.28 9.68 13.53
C HIS A 85 2.21 9.25 14.98
N PHE A 86 2.29 7.94 15.22
CA PHE A 86 2.18 7.36 16.54
C PHE A 86 3.36 6.45 16.81
N ALA A 87 4.00 6.64 17.95
CA ALA A 87 5.05 5.76 18.48
C ALA A 87 4.57 5.03 19.73
N GLY A 88 5.14 3.88 20.02
CA GLY A 88 4.77 3.04 21.17
C GLY A 88 4.44 1.61 20.76
N ASP A 89 3.57 0.97 21.53
CA ASP A 89 3.16 -0.43 21.32
C ASP A 89 1.64 -0.60 21.46
N ASN A 90 1.20 -1.86 21.48
CA ASN A 90 -0.21 -2.24 21.67
C ASN A 90 -0.85 -1.68 22.95
N GLU A 91 -0.05 -1.44 23.99
CA GLU A 91 -0.51 -1.01 25.31
C GLU A 91 -0.66 0.52 25.37
N GLY A 92 0.15 1.27 24.62
CA GLY A 92 0.00 2.72 24.53
C GLY A 92 0.70 3.33 23.33
N LEU A 93 -0.08 3.87 22.41
CA LEU A 93 0.40 4.76 21.35
C LEU A 93 0.32 6.22 21.80
N ARG A 94 1.39 6.96 21.56
CA ARG A 94 1.45 8.42 21.73
C ARG A 94 1.70 9.08 20.39
N GLU A 95 1.06 10.21 20.16
CA GLU A 95 1.33 11.02 18.97
C GLU A 95 2.77 11.55 19.03
N VAL A 96 3.44 11.53 17.88
CA VAL A 96 4.79 12.07 17.67
C VAL A 96 4.80 12.95 16.43
N ASP A 97 5.74 13.89 16.37
CA ASP A 97 5.80 14.87 15.28
C ASP A 97 6.45 14.33 14.00
N SER A 98 6.99 13.12 13.99
CA SER A 98 7.78 12.58 12.87
C SER A 98 7.43 11.14 12.55
N SER A 99 7.48 10.78 11.26
CA SER A 99 7.37 9.40 10.78
C SER A 99 8.58 8.53 11.14
N ALA A 100 9.74 9.12 11.42
CA ALA A 100 10.98 8.37 11.61
C ALA A 100 10.92 7.37 12.79
N ASP A 101 10.21 7.75 13.86
CA ASP A 101 10.02 6.92 15.06
C ASP A 101 8.62 6.30 15.13
N ALA A 102 7.80 6.49 14.09
CA ALA A 102 6.42 6.06 14.07
C ALA A 102 6.33 4.53 13.91
N LYS A 103 5.52 3.91 14.77
CA LYS A 103 5.08 2.52 14.61
C LYS A 103 3.79 2.43 13.79
N MET A 104 3.02 3.51 13.77
CA MET A 104 1.82 3.64 12.97
C MET A 104 1.66 5.07 12.48
N THR A 105 1.35 5.25 11.20
CA THR A 105 0.89 6.55 10.66
C THR A 105 -0.59 6.42 10.34
N VAL A 106 -1.39 7.41 10.76
CA VAL A 106 -2.82 7.46 10.48
C VAL A 106 -3.12 8.61 9.54
N TYR A 107 -3.83 8.29 8.47
CA TYR A 107 -4.36 9.20 7.47
C TYR A 107 -5.87 9.27 7.64
N SER A 108 -6.44 10.48 7.64
CA SER A 108 -7.89 10.68 7.71
C SER A 108 -8.35 11.62 6.61
N TYR A 109 -9.39 11.19 5.89
CA TYR A 109 -10.04 11.98 4.87
C TYR A 109 -11.50 11.54 4.74
N GLU A 110 -12.40 12.53 4.76
CA GLU A 110 -13.85 12.31 4.75
C GLU A 110 -14.30 11.24 5.78
N ASN A 111 -14.89 10.14 5.30
CA ASN A 111 -15.48 9.09 6.12
C ASN A 111 -14.58 7.85 6.23
N ALA A 112 -13.27 8.01 6.08
CA ALA A 112 -12.32 6.90 6.15
C ALA A 112 -11.06 7.25 6.94
N TYR A 113 -10.50 6.21 7.56
CA TYR A 113 -9.16 6.20 8.12
C TYR A 113 -8.31 5.21 7.33
N VAL A 114 -7.05 5.53 7.10
CA VAL A 114 -6.04 4.56 6.66
C VAL A 114 -4.94 4.57 7.69
N ALA A 115 -4.53 3.40 8.14
CA ALA A 115 -3.34 3.26 8.96
C ALA A 115 -2.28 2.48 8.20
N GLU A 116 -1.05 3.00 8.28
CA GLU A 116 0.16 2.40 7.76
C GLU A 116 0.99 1.87 8.93
N ALA A 117 1.48 0.64 8.83
CA ALA A 117 2.46 0.09 9.76
C ALA A 117 3.49 -0.75 9.01
N HIS A 118 4.68 -0.87 9.60
CA HIS A 118 5.72 -1.76 9.08
C HIS A 118 5.25 -3.22 9.08
N ILE A 119 5.66 -3.98 8.07
CA ILE A 119 5.39 -5.41 7.96
C ILE A 119 6.65 -6.15 7.55
N ASP A 120 6.94 -7.25 8.24
CA ASP A 120 8.04 -8.15 7.94
C ASP A 120 7.49 -9.55 7.61
N ILE A 121 7.48 -9.86 6.32
CA ILE A 121 7.05 -11.14 5.74
C ILE A 121 8.00 -11.54 4.61
N ALA A 122 7.92 -12.79 4.13
CA ALA A 122 8.78 -13.23 3.03
C ALA A 122 8.68 -12.29 1.81
N GLY A 123 9.82 -11.90 1.26
CA GLY A 123 9.90 -10.97 0.13
C GLY A 123 9.79 -9.48 0.50
N SER A 124 9.76 -9.14 1.79
CA SER A 124 9.79 -7.76 2.26
C SER A 124 11.16 -7.11 2.07
N LYS A 125 11.16 -5.83 1.71
CA LYS A 125 12.31 -4.92 1.89
C LYS A 125 12.25 -4.26 3.27
N GLN A 126 13.33 -3.57 3.66
CA GLN A 126 13.43 -2.83 4.92
C GLN A 126 12.27 -1.81 5.12
N ASP A 127 11.82 -1.18 4.03
CA ASP A 127 10.73 -0.19 4.06
C ASP A 127 9.38 -0.79 3.60
N SER A 128 9.09 -2.03 3.98
CA SER A 128 7.81 -2.66 3.65
C SER A 128 6.73 -2.26 4.64
N HIS A 129 5.56 -1.93 4.10
CA HIS A 129 4.44 -1.40 4.86
C HIS A 129 3.14 -2.04 4.41
N ILE A 130 2.21 -2.16 5.35
CA ILE A 130 0.82 -2.52 5.08
C ILE A 130 -0.07 -1.30 5.33
N PHE A 131 -0.94 -1.01 4.38
CA PHE A 131 -1.96 0.03 4.48
C PHE A 131 -3.31 -0.64 4.69
N VAL A 132 -4.00 -0.25 5.75
CA VAL A 132 -5.32 -0.79 6.10
C VAL A 132 -6.32 0.36 6.14
N GLY A 133 -7.28 0.35 5.21
CA GLY A 133 -8.37 1.30 5.18
C GLY A 133 -9.56 0.81 5.99
N VAL A 134 -10.11 1.69 6.82
CA VAL A 134 -11.21 1.41 7.75
C VAL A 134 -12.28 2.50 7.61
N SER A 135 -13.55 2.12 7.70
CA SER A 135 -14.67 3.05 7.74
C SER A 135 -14.60 3.98 8.96
N SER A 136 -15.16 5.20 8.86
CA SER A 136 -15.13 6.17 9.97
C SER A 136 -15.83 5.71 11.26
N ASP A 137 -16.76 4.76 11.15
CA ASP A 137 -17.41 4.12 12.30
C ASP A 137 -16.58 2.97 12.91
N LEU A 138 -15.40 2.68 12.34
CA LEU A 138 -14.46 1.63 12.74
C LEU A 138 -15.04 0.21 12.71
N LYS A 139 -16.09 -0.03 11.91
CA LYS A 139 -16.77 -1.32 11.86
C LYS A 139 -16.39 -2.20 10.67
N LYS A 140 -15.68 -1.66 9.68
CA LYS A 140 -15.39 -2.41 8.45
C LYS A 140 -14.05 -2.04 7.85
N ILE A 141 -13.35 -3.05 7.35
CA ILE A 141 -12.20 -2.88 6.46
C ILE A 141 -12.72 -2.46 5.08
N ILE A 142 -12.28 -1.32 4.57
CA ILE A 142 -12.62 -0.86 3.22
C ILE A 142 -11.80 -1.64 2.21
N ASP A 143 -10.48 -1.55 2.30
CA ASP A 143 -9.52 -2.27 1.47
C ASP A 143 -8.13 -2.27 2.13
N MET A 144 -7.20 -3.05 1.58
CA MET A 144 -5.82 -3.16 2.05
C MET A 144 -4.82 -3.25 0.90
N ASN A 145 -3.60 -2.78 1.13
CA ASN A 145 -2.50 -2.99 0.19
C ASN A 145 -1.14 -3.06 0.89
N LEU A 146 -0.11 -3.49 0.14
CA LEU A 146 1.26 -3.63 0.61
C LEU A 146 2.18 -2.76 -0.26
N ASN A 147 3.10 -2.06 0.39
CA ASN A 147 4.25 -1.43 -0.23
C ASN A 147 5.52 -2.23 0.10
N GLY A 148 6.46 -2.34 -0.84
CA GLY A 148 7.78 -2.96 -0.60
C GLY A 148 7.84 -4.50 -0.56
N VAL A 149 6.71 -5.21 -0.49
CA VAL A 149 6.67 -6.68 -0.42
C VAL A 149 6.66 -7.32 -1.82
N LYS A 150 7.49 -8.33 -2.10
CA LYS A 150 7.46 -9.13 -3.35
C LYS A 150 7.02 -10.58 -3.08
N ASN A 151 5.80 -10.75 -2.60
CA ASN A 151 5.20 -12.04 -2.30
C ASN A 151 3.76 -12.03 -2.81
N ASP A 152 3.51 -12.78 -3.88
CA ASP A 152 2.21 -12.78 -4.55
C ASP A 152 1.15 -13.50 -3.71
N THR A 153 1.51 -14.54 -2.95
CA THR A 153 0.61 -15.21 -2.03
C THR A 153 0.11 -14.24 -0.95
N ALA A 154 1.01 -13.46 -0.35
CA ALA A 154 0.63 -12.42 0.61
C ALA A 154 -0.28 -11.35 -0.01
N ARG A 155 0.00 -10.93 -1.25
CA ARG A 155 -0.83 -9.97 -1.99
C ARG A 155 -2.22 -10.50 -2.33
N GLU A 156 -2.36 -11.79 -2.62
CA GLU A 156 -3.69 -12.39 -2.79
C GLU A 156 -4.40 -12.55 -1.45
N PHE A 157 -3.66 -12.90 -0.39
CA PHE A 157 -4.22 -13.07 0.95
C PHE A 157 -4.82 -11.76 1.50
N ILE A 158 -4.13 -10.61 1.38
CA ILE A 158 -4.67 -9.34 1.89
C ILE A 158 -5.99 -8.92 1.19
N LYS A 159 -6.25 -9.37 -0.05
CA LYS A 159 -7.51 -9.07 -0.74
C LYS A 159 -8.72 -9.69 -0.05
N THR A 160 -8.51 -10.77 0.72
CA THR A 160 -9.58 -11.44 1.48
C THR A 160 -10.11 -10.59 2.64
N PHE A 161 -9.36 -9.56 3.07
CA PHE A 161 -9.76 -8.67 4.15
C PHE A 161 -10.73 -7.58 3.70
N LYS A 162 -10.83 -7.34 2.40
CA LYS A 162 -11.71 -6.32 1.83
C LYS A 162 -13.16 -6.54 2.25
N GLY A 163 -13.76 -5.54 2.90
CA GLY A 163 -15.16 -5.56 3.32
C GLY A 163 -15.45 -6.38 4.58
N LEU A 164 -14.44 -6.95 5.24
CA LEU A 164 -14.63 -7.69 6.49
C LEU A 164 -15.10 -6.78 7.61
N ASP A 165 -16.01 -7.31 8.43
CA ASP A 165 -16.47 -6.63 9.64
C ASP A 165 -15.41 -6.67 10.74
N ILE A 166 -15.34 -5.58 11.49
CA ILE A 166 -14.51 -5.41 12.67
C ILE A 166 -15.40 -5.59 13.89
N VAL A 167 -15.07 -6.56 14.73
CA VAL A 167 -15.80 -6.88 15.96
C VAL A 167 -14.81 -6.78 17.12
N ASP A 168 -15.17 -5.98 18.13
CA ASP A 168 -14.34 -5.76 19.32
C ASP A 168 -12.88 -5.37 19.01
N GLY A 169 -12.69 -4.54 17.99
CA GLY A 169 -11.38 -4.03 17.58
C GLY A 169 -10.51 -5.04 16.84
N LYS A 170 -11.09 -6.11 16.28
CA LYS A 170 -10.36 -7.15 15.53
C LYS A 170 -11.14 -7.63 14.32
N VAL A 171 -10.42 -8.18 13.36
CA VAL A 171 -10.98 -9.04 12.30
C VAL A 171 -10.75 -10.50 12.66
N ASN A 172 -11.78 -11.32 12.44
CA ASN A 172 -11.70 -12.75 12.68
C ASN A 172 -11.56 -13.50 11.35
N VAL A 173 -10.33 -13.91 11.04
CA VAL A 173 -9.98 -14.66 9.84
C VAL A 173 -9.26 -15.92 10.27
N SER A 174 -9.73 -17.08 9.80
CA SER A 174 -9.02 -18.35 10.00
C SER A 174 -7.81 -18.42 9.06
N ILE A 175 -6.63 -18.63 9.63
CA ILE A 175 -5.37 -18.77 8.90
C ILE A 175 -4.75 -20.15 9.17
N ASP A 176 -3.91 -20.62 8.25
CA ASP A 176 -3.11 -21.82 8.48
C ASP A 176 -2.09 -21.55 9.59
N GLU A 177 -2.07 -22.41 10.61
CA GLU A 177 -1.13 -22.31 11.73
C GLU A 177 0.32 -22.54 11.32
N ASN A 178 0.61 -22.95 10.09
CA ASN A 178 1.98 -23.10 9.58
C ASN A 178 2.40 -21.94 8.66
N ASP A 179 1.48 -21.01 8.35
CA ASP A 179 1.76 -19.86 7.50
C ASP A 179 2.16 -18.64 8.36
N GLU A 180 3.47 -18.47 8.55
CA GLU A 180 4.02 -17.36 9.34
C GLU A 180 3.73 -15.98 8.71
N ASP A 181 3.68 -15.88 7.37
CA ASP A 181 3.38 -14.63 6.69
C ASP A 181 1.91 -14.23 6.95
N ALA A 182 0.98 -15.17 6.84
CA ALA A 182 -0.43 -14.94 7.13
C ALA A 182 -0.65 -14.54 8.60
N LYS A 183 0.08 -15.16 9.54
CA LYS A 183 0.07 -14.79 10.96
C LYS A 183 0.55 -13.36 11.18
N ASN A 184 1.70 -12.99 10.60
CA ASN A 184 2.23 -11.63 10.73
C ASN A 184 1.29 -10.60 10.12
N ILE A 185 0.70 -10.88 8.94
CA ILE A 185 -0.31 -10.00 8.33
C ILE A 185 -1.51 -9.82 9.28
N LEU A 186 -2.09 -10.91 9.78
CA LEU A 186 -3.26 -10.83 10.67
C LEU A 186 -2.94 -10.10 11.98
N ALA A 187 -1.76 -10.35 12.56
CA ALA A 187 -1.30 -9.68 13.76
C ALA A 187 -1.15 -8.17 13.55
N THR A 188 -0.50 -7.75 12.45
CA THR A 188 -0.31 -6.33 12.13
C THR A 188 -1.63 -5.62 11.81
N VAL A 189 -2.56 -6.28 11.11
CA VAL A 189 -3.90 -5.74 10.86
C VAL A 189 -4.65 -5.53 12.17
N ASN A 190 -4.64 -6.51 13.07
CA ASN A 190 -5.31 -6.39 14.37
C ASN A 190 -4.62 -5.37 15.29
N PHE A 191 -3.30 -5.22 15.21
CA PHE A 191 -2.57 -4.11 15.85
C PHE A 191 -3.10 -2.76 15.35
N ILE A 192 -3.18 -2.58 14.03
CA ILE A 192 -3.69 -1.35 13.41
C ILE A 192 -5.11 -1.04 13.87
N ILE A 193 -6.03 -2.00 13.76
CA ILE A 193 -7.44 -1.81 14.10
C ILE A 193 -7.62 -1.48 15.58
N GLY A 194 -6.99 -2.28 16.45
CA GLY A 194 -7.06 -2.07 17.90
C GLY A 194 -6.46 -0.73 18.33
N SER A 195 -5.46 -0.25 17.58
CA SER A 195 -4.82 1.05 17.81
C SER A 195 -5.67 2.22 17.30
N LEU A 196 -6.25 2.11 16.10
CA LEU A 196 -7.10 3.14 15.50
C LEU A 196 -8.25 3.55 16.41
N ALA A 197 -8.91 2.59 17.06
CA ALA A 197 -10.00 2.88 18.00
C ALA A 197 -9.57 3.78 19.18
N LYS A 198 -8.31 3.66 19.61
CA LYS A 198 -7.74 4.47 20.69
C LYS A 198 -7.29 5.84 20.17
N THR A 199 -6.69 5.89 18.99
CA THR A 199 -6.12 7.12 18.42
C THR A 199 -7.17 8.04 17.81
N VAL A 200 -8.25 7.53 17.22
CA VAL A 200 -9.29 8.39 16.61
C VAL A 200 -9.97 9.30 17.64
N LEU A 201 -10.03 8.89 18.91
CA LEU A 201 -10.51 9.75 20.00
C LEU A 201 -9.66 11.00 20.23
N SER A 202 -8.37 10.98 19.88
CA SER A 202 -7.51 12.17 19.96
C SER A 202 -7.56 13.04 18.72
N MET A 203 -8.24 12.60 17.65
CA MET A 203 -8.33 13.31 16.37
C MET A 203 -9.55 14.22 16.23
N ASN A 204 -10.60 13.94 17.01
CA ASN A 204 -11.87 14.66 17.02
C ASN A 204 -11.97 15.55 18.26
#